data_AF-A0A838PWS8-F1
#
_entry.id   AF-A0A838PWS8-F1
#
_cell.length_a   1.000
_cell.length_b   1.000
_cell.length_c   1.000
_cell.angle_alpha   90.00
_cell.angle_beta   90.00
_cell.angle_gamma   90.00
#
_symmetry.space_group_name_H-M   'P 1'
#
loop_
_entity.id
_entity.type
_entity.pdbx_description
1 polymer ?
#
loop_
_entity_poly.entity_id
_entity_poly.type
_entity_poly.pdbx_seq_one_letter_code
_entity_poly.pdbx_strand_id
1 'polypeptide(L)'
;MPDHPQVRPAATVLLLRFGEAPVEILMLRRSGSSRFAADAWVFPGGVVDESDRRLPSGLWEGIAPAALTERFAADEATVLGFHVTA
;
A
#
# COMPACT_ATOMS: atom_id res chain seq x y z
N MET A 1 -21.98 -1.98 -21.85
CA MET A 1 -20.72 -2.59 -21.39
C MET A 1 -21.01 -3.38 -20.13
N PRO A 2 -20.40 -4.55 -19.90
CA PRO A 2 -20.51 -5.18 -18.58
C PRO A 2 -19.97 -4.18 -17.54
N ASP A 3 -20.61 -4.17 -16.38
CA ASP A 3 -20.22 -3.34 -15.25
C ASP A 3 -18.75 -3.65 -14.91
N HIS A 4 -17.86 -2.67 -15.05
CA HIS A 4 -16.47 -2.88 -14.68
C HIS A 4 -16.39 -2.92 -13.15
N PRO A 5 -15.74 -3.92 -12.56
CA PRO A 5 -15.58 -3.96 -11.12
C PRO A 5 -14.89 -2.69 -10.66
N GLN A 6 -15.50 -2.00 -9.70
CA GLN A 6 -15.00 -0.74 -9.20
C GLN A 6 -13.59 -0.95 -8.63
N VAL A 7 -12.61 -0.23 -9.20
CA VAL A 7 -11.22 -0.31 -8.75
C VAL A 7 -11.14 0.31 -7.36
N ARG A 8 -10.64 -0.46 -6.40
CA ARG A 8 -10.43 0.02 -5.02
C ARG A 8 -8.97 0.38 -4.81
N PRO A 9 -8.66 1.58 -4.28
CA PRO A 9 -7.31 1.95 -3.88
C PRO A 9 -6.71 0.92 -2.90
N ALA A 10 -5.46 0.54 -3.15
CA ALA A 10 -4.73 -0.41 -2.32
C ALA A 10 -3.25 -0.02 -2.30
N ALA A 11 -2.56 -0.34 -1.20
CA ALA A 11 -1.14 -0.12 -1.04
C ALA A 11 -0.41 -1.43 -0.71
N THR A 12 0.89 -1.46 -0.98
CA THR A 12 1.77 -2.58 -0.68
C THR A 12 3.05 -2.04 -0.09
N VAL A 13 3.48 -2.63 1.03
CA VAL A 13 4.68 -2.22 1.77
C VAL A 13 5.81 -3.19 1.48
N LEU A 14 6.95 -2.65 1.04
CA LEU A 14 8.19 -3.40 0.88
C LEU A 14 9.11 -3.09 2.07
N LEU A 15 9.08 -3.95 3.08
CA LEU A 15 10.01 -3.85 4.20
C LEU A 15 11.35 -4.49 3.80
N LEU A 16 12.37 -3.65 3.67
CA LEU A 16 13.72 -4.05 3.24
C LEU A 16 14.64 -4.17 4.45
N ARG A 17 15.48 -5.21 4.46
CA ARG A 17 16.64 -5.31 5.34
C ARG A 17 17.91 -5.32 4.50
N PHE A 18 18.79 -4.36 4.77
CA PHE A 18 20.10 -4.25 4.14
C PHE A 18 21.17 -4.96 4.99
N GLY A 19 22.14 -5.64 4.36
CA GLY A 19 23.19 -6.41 4.99
C GLY A 19 24.33 -6.74 4.01
N GLU A 20 25.23 -7.68 4.34
CA GLU A 20 26.43 -7.93 3.54
C GLU A 20 26.17 -8.58 2.15
N ALA A 21 25.00 -9.20 1.92
CA ALA A 21 24.39 -9.54 0.62
C ALA A 21 23.14 -10.43 0.83
N PRO A 22 22.30 -10.67 -0.20
CA PRO A 22 21.54 -9.71 -1.01
C PRO A 22 20.46 -8.98 -0.18
N VAL A 23 19.77 -7.99 -0.76
CA VAL A 23 18.64 -7.31 -0.09
C VAL A 23 17.57 -8.33 0.27
N GLU A 24 17.16 -8.35 1.53
CA GLU A 24 16.07 -9.19 2.00
C GLU A 24 14.78 -8.37 2.05
N ILE A 25 13.66 -8.99 1.65
CA ILE A 25 12.34 -8.35 1.65
C ILE A 25 11.38 -9.22 2.45
N LEU A 26 10.63 -8.61 3.37
CA LEU A 26 9.61 -9.31 4.13
C LEU A 26 8.47 -9.77 3.22
N MET A 27 8.15 -11.06 3.27
CA MET A 27 6.95 -11.62 2.67
C MET A 27 6.11 -12.35 3.70
N LEU A 28 4.80 -12.36 3.50
CA LEU A 28 3.82 -13.07 4.31
C LEU A 28 3.26 -14.24 3.51
N ARG A 29 2.97 -15.37 4.17
CA ARG A 29 2.19 -16.45 3.57
C ARG A 29 0.74 -16.31 3.98
N ARG A 30 -0.17 -16.18 3.01
CA ARG A 30 -1.61 -16.07 3.27
C ARG A 30 -2.15 -17.38 3.85
N SER A 31 -3.11 -17.29 4.77
CA SER A 31 -3.82 -18.46 5.29
C SER A 31 -4.42 -19.29 4.16
N GLY A 32 -4.37 -20.61 4.27
CA GLY A 32 -5.03 -21.54 3.35
C GLY A 32 -6.56 -21.37 3.31
N SER A 33 -7.16 -20.75 4.33
CA SER A 33 -8.59 -20.43 4.37
C SER A 33 -8.97 -19.11 3.68
N SER A 34 -7.99 -18.40 3.09
CA SER A 34 -8.24 -17.12 2.43
C SER A 34 -9.10 -17.30 1.18
N ARG A 35 -10.16 -16.47 1.03
CA ARG A 35 -11.06 -16.49 -0.16
C ARG A 35 -10.37 -16.11 -1.47
N PHE A 36 -9.17 -15.53 -1.40
CA PHE A 36 -8.37 -15.10 -2.54
C PHE A 36 -6.88 -15.36 -2.27
N ALA A 37 -6.16 -15.88 -3.26
CA ALA A 37 -4.72 -16.18 -3.20
C ALA A 37 -4.31 -16.97 -1.94
N ALA A 38 -5.05 -18.03 -1.60
CA ALA A 38 -4.69 -18.93 -0.50
C ALA A 38 -3.28 -19.50 -0.70
N ASP A 39 -2.53 -19.66 0.40
CA ASP A 39 -1.14 -20.16 0.44
C ASP A 39 -0.09 -19.34 -0.33
N ALA A 40 -0.49 -18.25 -1.00
CA ALA A 40 0.43 -17.41 -1.75
C ALA A 40 1.38 -16.64 -0.81
N TRP A 41 2.63 -16.49 -1.26
CA TRP A 41 3.55 -15.51 -0.73
C TRP A 41 3.22 -14.14 -1.29
N VAL A 42 2.99 -13.18 -0.41
CA VAL A 42 2.62 -11.80 -0.75
C VAL A 42 3.46 -10.83 0.05
N PHE A 43 3.63 -9.63 -0.47
CA PHE A 43 4.10 -8.52 0.35
C PHE A 43 2.99 -8.06 1.31
N PRO A 44 3.33 -7.53 2.49
CA PRO A 44 2.36 -6.84 3.34
C PRO A 44 1.64 -5.74 2.58
N GLY A 45 0.35 -5.55 2.87
CA GLY A 45 -0.47 -4.54 2.19
C GLY A 45 -1.95 -4.85 2.28
N GLY A 46 -2.75 -3.96 1.71
CA GLY A 46 -4.19 -4.01 1.84
C GLY A 46 -4.91 -2.91 1.05
N VAL A 47 -6.24 -2.95 1.14
CA VAL A 47 -7.09 -1.86 0.67
C VAL A 47 -6.85 -0.65 1.56
N VAL A 48 -6.76 0.54 0.97
CA VAL A 48 -6.65 1.80 1.71
C VAL A 48 -7.96 2.02 2.47
N ASP A 49 -7.87 2.24 3.78
CA ASP A 49 -9.01 2.63 4.60
C ASP A 49 -9.29 4.13 4.46
N GLU A 50 -10.53 4.54 4.74
CA GLU A 50 -10.89 5.97 4.76
C GLU A 50 -10.08 6.75 5.80
N SER A 51 -9.64 6.12 6.89
CA SER A 51 -8.76 6.75 7.88
C SER A 51 -7.37 7.09 7.35
N ASP A 52 -6.86 6.32 6.38
CA ASP A 52 -5.50 6.49 5.86
C ASP A 52 -5.34 7.79 5.06
N ARG A 53 -6.46 8.37 4.62
CA ARG A 53 -6.54 9.65 3.89
C ARG A 53 -6.27 10.87 4.75
N ARG A 54 -6.08 10.68 6.06
CA ARG A 54 -5.88 11.75 7.04
C ARG A 54 -4.80 11.36 8.03
N LEU A 55 -3.78 12.21 8.15
CA LEU A 55 -2.81 12.14 9.24
C LEU A 55 -2.93 13.37 10.14
N PRO A 56 -2.62 13.23 11.44
CA PRO A 56 -2.35 14.40 12.28
C PRO A 56 -1.23 15.25 11.69
N SER A 57 -1.39 16.58 11.78
CA SER A 57 -0.41 17.53 11.28
C SER A 57 0.98 17.26 11.87
N GLY A 58 2.00 17.17 11.00
CA GLY A 58 3.40 16.99 11.41
C GLY A 58 3.85 15.54 11.62
N LEU A 59 2.98 14.54 11.39
CA LEU A 59 3.33 13.11 11.47
C LEU A 59 3.74 12.49 10.13
N TRP A 60 4.08 13.32 9.13
CA TRP A 60 4.54 12.85 7.83
C TRP A 60 6.03 13.11 7.66
N GLU A 61 6.76 12.06 7.30
CA GLU A 61 8.14 12.14 6.84
C GLU A 61 8.26 11.49 5.47
N GLY A 62 8.82 12.20 4.49
CA GLY A 62 8.96 11.71 3.12
C GLY A 62 8.53 12.71 2.04
N ILE A 63 8.22 12.20 0.85
CA ILE A 63 7.81 13.02 -0.30
C ILE A 63 6.43 13.63 -0.03
N ALA A 64 6.28 14.95 -0.13
CA ALA A 64 4.97 15.58 0.07
C ALA A 64 3.91 14.94 -0.85
N PRO A 65 2.74 14.50 -0.34
CA PRO A 65 1.71 13.84 -1.15
C PRO A 65 1.30 14.63 -2.39
N ALA A 66 1.20 15.98 -2.27
CA ALA A 66 0.95 16.86 -3.41
C ALA A 66 1.88 16.63 -4.61
N ALA A 67 3.17 16.34 -4.36
CA ALA A 67 4.18 16.13 -5.39
C ALA A 67 4.03 14.80 -6.16
N LEU A 68 3.13 13.92 -5.73
CA LEU A 68 2.93 12.59 -6.31
C LEU A 68 1.54 12.43 -6.95
N THR A 69 0.67 13.44 -6.85
CA THR A 69 -0.70 13.43 -7.41
C THR A 69 -0.73 13.14 -8.91
N GLU A 70 0.15 13.76 -9.70
CA GLU A 70 0.29 13.50 -11.13
C GLU A 70 0.73 12.05 -11.40
N ARG A 71 1.74 11.57 -10.65
CA ARG A 71 2.30 10.22 -10.82
C ARG A 71 1.28 9.12 -10.56
N PHE A 72 0.43 9.31 -9.54
CA PHE A 72 -0.59 8.34 -9.18
C PHE A 72 -1.95 8.60 -9.84
N ALA A 73 -2.09 9.69 -10.61
CA ALA A 73 -3.35 10.16 -11.16
C ALA A 73 -4.47 10.18 -10.10
N ALA A 74 -4.15 10.69 -8.91
CA ALA A 74 -5.01 10.68 -7.73
C ALA A 74 -4.90 11.99 -6.94
N ASP A 75 -5.93 12.30 -6.16
CA ASP A 75 -5.89 13.45 -5.25
C ASP A 75 -4.90 13.25 -4.10
N GLU A 76 -4.55 14.35 -3.43
CA GLU A 76 -3.55 14.35 -2.36
C GLU A 76 -3.93 13.43 -1.19
N ALA A 77 -5.23 13.36 -0.86
CA ALA A 77 -5.73 12.52 0.21
C ALA A 77 -5.58 11.02 -0.11
N THR A 78 -5.84 10.62 -1.35
CA THR A 78 -5.66 9.25 -1.83
C THR A 78 -4.19 8.87 -1.90
N VAL A 79 -3.34 9.79 -2.37
CA VAL A 79 -1.88 9.61 -2.38
C VAL A 79 -1.33 9.43 -0.97
N LEU A 80 -1.80 10.24 -0.01
CA LEU A 80 -1.45 10.09 1.39
C LEU A 80 -1.80 8.67 1.88
N GLY A 81 -3.01 8.20 1.58
CA GLY A 81 -3.47 6.86 1.92
C GLY A 81 -2.60 5.73 1.35
N PHE A 82 -1.88 5.94 0.24
CA PHE A 82 -0.96 4.93 -0.31
C PHE A 82 0.32 4.70 0.51
N HIS A 83 0.66 5.60 1.42
CA HIS A 83 1.95 5.58 2.13
C HIS A 83 1.83 5.32 3.63
N VAL A 84 0.63 5.47 4.20
CA VAL A 84 0.38 5.36 5.64
C VAL A 84 0.11 3.91 6.08
N THR A 85 -0.04 2.98 5.14
CA THR A 85 -0.54 1.64 5.47
C THR A 85 0.49 0.83 6.25
N ALA A 86 0.06 0.30 7.40
CA ALA A 86 0.72 -0.78 8.14
C ALA A 86 -0.09 -2.07 8.02
#